data_AF-A0A3B3VRW1-F1
#
_entry.id   AF-A0A3B3VRW1-F1
#
_cell.length_a   1.000
_cell.length_b   1.000
_cell.length_c   1.000
_cell.angle_alpha   90.00
_cell.angle_beta   90.00
_cell.angle_gamma   90.00
#
_symmetry.space_group_name_H-M   'P 1'
#
loop_
_entity.id
_entity.type
_entity.pdbx_description
1 polymer ?
#
loop_
_entity_poly.entity_id
_entity_poly.type
_entity_poly.pdbx_seq_one_letter_code
_entity_poly.pdbx_strand_id
1 'polypeptide(L)'
;MVPLKRRKVANSGTLNAGTHNSAATQPNKFPQVILFLLERKMGASRRAFLSQLGRRKGFQVEELFSKNVTHVICESNTAQEARMWLEAQGAGQAGRHLLDVSWYTESMRDGHPVEILDRHKLQDILENGTSSEVESTKESERFKALKVLTGIFGVGSKTADRWIREGIHNLQQLRDSGQTLNRAQQAGLEHYDDIKQPVSLAEAEAIRGIVGRAVASVSPEAQIVLTGGFRRSEISSFI
;
A
#
# COMPACT_ATOMS: atom_id res chain seq x y z
N MET A 1 -16.49 -34.36 9.63
CA MET A 1 -16.93 -35.03 8.40
C MET A 1 -17.81 -34.05 7.63
N VAL A 2 -17.26 -33.40 6.60
CA VAL A 2 -17.90 -32.29 5.87
C VAL A 2 -18.61 -32.84 4.62
N PRO A 3 -19.92 -32.60 4.40
CA PRO A 3 -20.59 -33.11 3.21
C PRO A 3 -20.22 -32.34 1.94
N LEU A 4 -19.70 -33.06 0.95
CA LEU A 4 -19.40 -32.61 -0.40
C LEU A 4 -20.69 -32.34 -1.18
N LYS A 5 -20.89 -31.09 -1.63
CA LYS A 5 -22.06 -30.68 -2.42
C LYS A 5 -21.85 -31.04 -3.90
N ARG A 6 -22.79 -31.83 -4.41
CA ARG A 6 -22.80 -32.55 -5.69
C ARG A 6 -22.86 -31.63 -6.92
N ARG A 7 -22.02 -31.94 -7.92
CA ARG A 7 -21.96 -31.35 -9.27
C ARG A 7 -23.22 -31.74 -10.07
N LYS A 8 -23.90 -30.76 -10.70
CA LYS A 8 -25.02 -31.01 -11.65
C LYS A 8 -24.53 -30.65 -13.06
N VAL A 9 -24.55 -31.63 -13.96
CA VAL A 9 -24.23 -31.47 -15.38
C VAL A 9 -25.52 -31.42 -16.21
N ALA A 10 -25.55 -30.42 -17.09
CA ALA A 10 -26.28 -30.18 -18.35
C ALA A 10 -27.69 -30.76 -18.59
N ASN A 11 -28.56 -29.88 -19.10
CA ASN A 11 -29.59 -30.26 -20.06
C ASN A 11 -29.45 -29.36 -21.30
N SER A 12 -29.26 -29.99 -22.46
CA SER A 12 -29.50 -29.47 -23.81
C SER A 12 -30.99 -29.13 -23.96
N GLY A 13 -31.47 -28.21 -24.80
CA GLY A 13 -30.92 -27.27 -25.75
C GLY A 13 -32.13 -26.65 -26.47
N THR A 14 -32.07 -25.40 -26.90
CA THR A 14 -32.80 -24.92 -28.09
C THR A 14 -32.23 -23.59 -28.55
N LEU A 15 -31.99 -23.53 -29.85
CA LEU A 15 -31.35 -22.48 -30.60
C LEU A 15 -32.21 -21.21 -30.61
N ASN A 16 -31.59 -20.04 -30.45
CA ASN A 16 -32.05 -18.85 -31.16
C ASN A 16 -30.89 -17.93 -31.54
N ALA A 17 -30.80 -17.77 -32.87
CA ALA A 17 -30.18 -16.75 -33.69
C ALA A 17 -29.30 -15.68 -33.01
N GLY A 18 -28.00 -15.75 -33.36
CA GLY A 18 -27.21 -14.63 -33.87
C GLY A 18 -27.44 -13.24 -33.26
N THR A 19 -26.54 -12.85 -32.36
CA THR A 19 -26.09 -11.46 -32.30
C THR A 19 -24.60 -11.48 -32.07
N HIS A 20 -23.83 -11.38 -33.17
CA HIS A 20 -22.43 -11.03 -33.11
C HIS A 20 -22.33 -9.65 -32.47
N ASN A 21 -22.10 -9.59 -31.16
CA ASN A 21 -21.63 -8.38 -30.51
C ASN A 21 -20.16 -8.21 -30.88
N SER A 22 -19.92 -7.74 -32.10
CA SER A 22 -18.70 -7.06 -32.47
C SER A 22 -18.45 -6.00 -31.41
N ALA A 23 -17.42 -6.18 -30.59
CA ALA A 23 -16.92 -5.13 -29.73
C ALA A 23 -16.60 -3.95 -30.65
N ALA A 24 -17.48 -2.96 -30.68
CA ALA A 24 -17.24 -1.72 -31.38
C ALA A 24 -16.05 -1.06 -30.68
N THR A 25 -14.85 -1.29 -31.21
CA THR A 25 -13.67 -0.53 -30.89
C THR A 25 -14.01 0.92 -31.22
N GLN A 26 -14.32 1.71 -30.19
CA GLN A 26 -14.54 3.14 -30.34
C GLN A 26 -13.35 3.71 -31.12
N PRO A 27 -13.57 4.57 -32.14
CA PRO A 27 -12.48 5.15 -32.89
C PRO A 27 -11.52 5.87 -31.93
N ASN A 28 -10.22 5.65 -32.10
CA ASN A 28 -9.20 6.28 -31.28
C ASN A 28 -9.35 7.81 -31.43
N LYS A 29 -9.69 8.48 -30.31
CA LYS A 29 -9.92 9.93 -30.28
C LYS A 29 -8.61 10.71 -30.23
N PHE A 30 -7.52 10.06 -29.81
CA PHE A 30 -6.24 10.68 -29.54
C PHE A 30 -5.10 9.87 -30.21
N PRO A 31 -4.97 9.91 -31.55
CA PRO A 31 -3.97 9.13 -32.29
C PRO A 31 -2.52 9.46 -31.90
N GLN A 32 -2.27 10.66 -31.40
CA GLN A 32 -0.98 11.11 -30.89
C GLN A 32 -0.63 10.60 -29.49
N VAL A 33 -1.59 9.98 -28.78
CA VAL A 33 -1.42 9.46 -27.42
C VAL A 33 -1.59 7.95 -27.41
N ILE A 34 -0.45 7.26 -27.47
CA ILE A 34 -0.34 5.80 -27.39
C ILE A 34 0.21 5.40 -26.02
N LEU A 35 -0.65 4.80 -25.22
CA LEU A 35 -0.39 4.45 -23.82
C LEU A 35 0.10 3.02 -23.67
N PHE A 36 1.05 2.80 -22.76
CA PHE A 36 1.42 1.49 -22.24
C PHE A 36 1.39 1.51 -20.71
N LEU A 37 0.67 0.57 -20.08
CA LEU A 37 0.60 0.44 -18.62
C LEU A 37 1.65 -0.57 -18.14
N LEU A 38 2.62 -0.13 -17.35
CA LEU A 38 3.68 -0.97 -16.81
C LEU A 38 3.17 -1.84 -15.64
N GLU A 39 3.10 -3.15 -15.84
CA GLU A 39 2.46 -4.08 -14.88
C GLU A 39 3.30 -4.45 -13.64
N ARG A 40 4.49 -3.87 -13.42
CA ARG A 40 5.42 -4.38 -12.39
C ARG A 40 4.83 -4.45 -10.97
N LYS A 41 4.21 -3.36 -10.50
CA LYS A 41 3.63 -3.25 -9.15
C LYS A 41 2.11 -3.08 -9.16
N MET A 42 1.51 -2.92 -10.34
CA MET A 42 0.07 -2.70 -10.54
C MET A 42 -0.76 -4.01 -10.46
N GLY A 43 -0.23 -5.11 -11.00
CA GLY A 43 -0.92 -6.40 -11.10
C GLY A 43 -1.93 -6.51 -12.26
N ALA A 44 -2.11 -7.73 -12.78
CA ALA A 44 -2.87 -8.02 -14.00
C ALA A 44 -4.32 -7.51 -14.00
N SER A 45 -5.05 -7.70 -12.89
CA SER A 45 -6.46 -7.27 -12.80
C SER A 45 -6.60 -5.75 -12.89
N ARG A 46 -5.71 -5.00 -12.22
CA ARG A 46 -5.73 -3.53 -12.25
C ARG A 46 -5.30 -3.00 -13.60
N ARG A 47 -4.27 -3.60 -14.22
CA ARG A 47 -3.87 -3.27 -15.59
C ARG A 47 -5.01 -3.50 -16.58
N ALA A 48 -5.68 -4.65 -16.52
CA ALA A 48 -6.81 -4.95 -17.41
C ALA A 48 -7.95 -3.94 -17.25
N PHE A 49 -8.29 -3.58 -16.01
CA PHE A 49 -9.30 -2.57 -15.72
C PHE A 49 -8.92 -1.20 -16.30
N LEU A 50 -7.69 -0.73 -16.06
CA LEU A 50 -7.21 0.54 -16.59
C LEU A 50 -7.15 0.51 -18.12
N SER A 51 -6.62 -0.54 -18.74
CA SER A 51 -6.63 -0.68 -20.20
C SER A 51 -8.03 -0.57 -20.79
N GLN A 52 -9.02 -1.22 -20.17
CA GLN A 52 -10.41 -1.13 -20.60
C GLN A 52 -11.00 0.27 -20.39
N LEU A 53 -10.67 0.94 -19.28
CA LEU A 53 -11.10 2.31 -19.00
C LEU A 53 -10.56 3.28 -20.06
N GLY A 54 -9.27 3.21 -20.39
CA GLY A 54 -8.63 4.04 -21.41
C GLY A 54 -9.26 3.87 -22.79
N ARG A 55 -9.42 2.62 -23.23
CA ARG A 55 -10.08 2.30 -24.51
C ARG A 55 -11.52 2.84 -24.55
N ARG A 56 -12.27 2.68 -23.47
CA ARG A 56 -13.64 3.22 -23.35
C ARG A 56 -13.68 4.75 -23.45
N LYS A 57 -12.66 5.42 -22.93
CA LYS A 57 -12.50 6.88 -23.01
C LYS A 57 -11.93 7.36 -24.35
N GLY A 58 -11.56 6.44 -25.25
CA GLY A 58 -11.09 6.75 -26.60
C GLY A 58 -9.57 6.87 -26.73
N PHE A 59 -8.81 6.43 -25.73
CA PHE A 59 -7.35 6.35 -25.78
C PHE A 59 -6.90 5.04 -26.42
N GLN A 60 -5.78 5.07 -27.14
CA GLN A 60 -5.09 3.86 -27.56
C GLN A 60 -4.21 3.35 -26.42
N VAL A 61 -4.51 2.14 -25.96
CA VAL A 61 -3.74 1.44 -24.94
C VAL A 61 -3.19 0.15 -25.52
N GLU A 62 -1.86 0.03 -25.58
CA GLU A 62 -1.18 -1.17 -26.07
C GLU A 62 -1.01 -2.20 -24.95
N GLU A 63 -1.25 -3.48 -25.29
CA GLU A 63 -1.03 -4.59 -24.36
C GLU A 63 0.46 -4.94 -24.23
N LEU A 64 1.19 -4.85 -25.35
CA LEU A 64 2.62 -5.11 -25.41
C LEU A 64 3.35 -3.79 -25.65
N PHE A 65 4.52 -3.65 -25.06
CA PHE A 65 5.34 -2.46 -25.29
C PHE A 65 5.87 -2.45 -26.72
N SER A 66 5.80 -1.29 -27.39
CA SER A 66 6.26 -1.12 -28.76
C SER A 66 6.93 0.24 -28.97
N LYS A 67 7.59 0.40 -30.12
CA LYS A 67 8.20 1.68 -30.52
C LYS A 67 7.19 2.83 -30.69
N ASN A 68 5.91 2.52 -30.90
CA ASN A 68 4.87 3.52 -31.10
C ASN A 68 4.35 4.09 -29.77
N VAL A 69 4.68 3.46 -28.64
CA VAL A 69 4.31 3.96 -27.32
C VAL A 69 4.92 5.33 -27.10
N THR A 70 4.06 6.29 -26.74
CA THR A 70 4.43 7.69 -26.46
C THR A 70 4.43 7.98 -24.96
N HIS A 71 3.54 7.32 -24.20
CA HIS A 71 3.37 7.50 -22.77
C HIS A 71 3.44 6.14 -22.07
N VAL A 72 4.34 6.02 -21.11
CA VAL A 72 4.45 4.86 -20.23
C VAL A 72 3.86 5.23 -18.89
N ILE A 73 2.76 4.58 -18.51
CA ILE A 73 2.04 4.82 -17.28
C ILE A 73 2.50 3.81 -16.24
N CYS A 74 2.99 4.32 -15.13
CA CYS A 74 3.50 3.53 -14.02
C CYS A 74 2.68 3.78 -12.76
N GLU A 75 2.68 2.81 -11.86
CA GLU A 75 2.05 2.95 -10.55
C GLU A 75 3.01 2.43 -9.49
N SER A 76 3.31 3.26 -8.49
CA SER A 76 4.24 2.92 -7.41
C SER A 76 5.67 2.57 -7.88
N ASN A 77 6.06 3.02 -9.08
CA ASN A 77 7.41 2.84 -9.61
C ASN A 77 8.23 4.12 -9.46
N THR A 78 9.53 3.97 -9.25
CA THR A 78 10.48 5.07 -9.39
C THR A 78 10.83 5.29 -10.87
N ALA A 79 11.31 6.49 -11.23
CA ALA A 79 11.73 6.73 -12.60
C ALA A 79 12.90 5.81 -12.99
N GLN A 80 13.87 5.57 -12.11
CA GLN A 80 14.94 4.60 -12.34
C GLN A 80 14.44 3.17 -12.60
N GLU A 81 13.51 2.65 -11.80
CA GLU A 81 12.96 1.29 -12.00
C GLU A 81 12.33 1.14 -13.39
N ALA A 82 11.58 2.16 -13.82
CA ALA A 82 10.91 2.15 -15.10
C ALA A 82 11.87 2.38 -16.27
N ARG A 83 12.89 3.24 -16.12
CA ARG A 83 13.97 3.43 -17.10
C ARG A 83 14.77 2.14 -17.32
N MET A 84 15.22 1.48 -16.24
CA MET A 84 15.92 0.19 -16.33
C MET A 84 15.08 -0.86 -17.04
N TRP A 85 13.77 -0.89 -16.80
CA TRP A 85 12.89 -1.80 -17.51
C TRP A 85 12.81 -1.48 -19.01
N LEU A 86 12.69 -0.20 -19.39
CA LEU A 86 12.66 0.23 -20.79
C LEU A 86 13.96 -0.10 -21.54
N GLU A 87 15.10 0.11 -20.89
CA GLU A 87 16.43 -0.24 -21.42
C GLU A 87 16.54 -1.75 -21.66
N ALA A 88 16.06 -2.57 -20.74
CA ALA A 88 16.03 -4.03 -20.90
C ALA A 88 15.14 -4.49 -22.07
N GLN A 89 14.15 -3.69 -22.50
CA GLN A 89 13.33 -3.96 -23.69
C GLN A 89 13.97 -3.46 -25.00
N GLY A 90 15.20 -2.92 -24.96
CA GLY A 90 15.87 -2.36 -26.14
C GLY A 90 15.26 -1.05 -26.63
N ALA A 91 14.50 -0.36 -25.78
CA ALA A 91 13.83 0.88 -26.11
C ALA A 91 14.73 2.08 -25.79
N GLY A 92 15.20 2.79 -26.81
CA GLY A 92 15.88 4.08 -26.61
C GLY A 92 14.96 5.09 -25.92
N GLN A 93 15.49 5.86 -24.95
CA GLN A 93 14.73 6.79 -24.11
C GLN A 93 14.14 7.99 -24.88
N ALA A 94 14.61 8.27 -26.10
CA ALA A 94 14.33 9.53 -26.79
C ALA A 94 12.84 9.74 -27.07
N GLY A 95 12.26 10.77 -26.45
CA GLY A 95 10.95 11.32 -26.79
C GLY A 95 9.73 10.68 -26.14
N ARG A 96 9.87 9.84 -25.11
CA ARG A 96 8.73 9.22 -24.40
C ARG A 96 8.46 9.86 -23.05
N HIS A 97 7.19 9.99 -22.71
CA HIS A 97 6.77 10.49 -21.40
C HIS A 97 6.63 9.34 -20.41
N LEU A 98 7.39 9.42 -19.31
CA LEU A 98 7.31 8.47 -18.21
C LEU A 98 6.50 9.08 -17.07
N LEU A 99 5.29 8.58 -16.86
CA LEU A 99 4.29 9.23 -16.03
C LEU A 99 3.76 8.32 -14.92
N ASP A 100 3.46 8.94 -13.79
CA ASP A 100 2.68 8.34 -12.73
C ASP A 100 1.22 8.14 -13.16
N VAL A 101 0.54 7.19 -12.51
CA VAL A 101 -0.87 6.86 -12.75
C VAL A 101 -1.80 8.05 -12.51
N SER A 102 -1.39 9.04 -11.70
CA SER A 102 -2.11 10.30 -11.49
C SER A 102 -2.49 10.98 -12.80
N TRP A 103 -1.55 11.21 -13.73
CA TRP A 103 -1.85 11.81 -15.04
C TRP A 103 -2.90 11.03 -15.82
N TYR A 104 -2.78 9.69 -15.77
CA TYR A 104 -3.73 8.81 -16.43
C TYR A 104 -5.13 8.98 -15.84
N THR A 105 -5.26 8.97 -14.51
CA THR A 105 -6.56 9.14 -13.85
C THR A 105 -7.18 10.52 -14.05
N GLU A 106 -6.38 11.58 -14.07
CA GLU A 106 -6.82 12.95 -14.41
C GLU A 106 -7.32 13.01 -15.85
N SER A 107 -6.57 12.45 -16.81
CA SER A 107 -6.99 12.37 -18.21
C SER A 107 -8.29 11.58 -18.42
N MET A 108 -8.50 10.51 -17.67
CA MET A 108 -9.77 9.75 -17.73
C MET A 108 -10.96 10.52 -17.14
N ARG A 109 -10.70 11.35 -16.12
CA ARG A 109 -11.71 12.21 -15.48
C ARG A 109 -12.18 13.29 -16.47
N ASP A 110 -11.24 13.98 -17.10
CA ASP A 110 -11.52 15.07 -18.04
C ASP A 110 -11.93 14.56 -19.43
N GLY A 111 -11.65 13.28 -19.72
CA GLY A 111 -12.02 12.61 -20.96
C GLY A 111 -11.11 12.95 -22.14
N HIS A 112 -10.01 13.67 -21.91
CA HIS A 112 -8.96 13.98 -22.87
C HIS A 112 -7.59 13.94 -22.18
N PRO A 113 -6.47 13.81 -22.92
CA PRO A 113 -5.13 13.94 -22.35
C PRO A 113 -4.99 15.32 -21.70
N VAL A 114 -4.64 15.37 -20.41
CA VAL A 114 -4.33 16.63 -19.72
C VAL A 114 -2.88 17.03 -19.96
N GLU A 115 -2.55 18.30 -19.73
CA GLU A 115 -1.18 18.78 -19.78
C GLU A 115 -0.26 18.00 -18.81
N ILE A 116 0.93 17.64 -19.27
CA ILE A 116 1.92 16.95 -18.45
C ILE A 116 2.61 17.99 -17.58
N LEU A 117 2.40 17.89 -16.28
CA LEU A 117 2.97 18.77 -15.25
C LEU A 117 4.01 17.99 -14.44
N ASP A 118 4.84 18.66 -13.67
CA ASP A 118 5.92 17.98 -12.94
C ASP A 118 5.42 16.96 -11.91
N ARG A 119 4.22 17.17 -11.33
CA ARG A 119 3.56 16.20 -10.45
C ARG A 119 3.18 14.88 -11.14
N HIS A 120 3.08 14.89 -12.48
CA HIS A 120 2.72 13.73 -13.28
C HIS A 120 3.93 12.88 -13.66
N LYS A 121 5.13 13.43 -13.58
CA LYS A 121 6.36 12.71 -13.92
C LYS A 121 6.77 11.84 -12.74
N LEU A 122 7.31 10.66 -13.02
CA LEU A 122 7.93 9.86 -11.97
C LEU A 122 9.12 10.63 -11.39
N GLN A 123 9.09 10.90 -10.09
CA GLN A 123 10.19 11.55 -9.38
C GLN A 123 11.21 10.49 -8.93
N ASP A 124 12.49 10.78 -9.11
CA ASP A 124 13.57 9.94 -8.56
C ASP A 124 13.81 10.29 -7.08
N ILE A 125 13.52 9.35 -6.17
CA ILE A 125 13.86 9.48 -4.74
C ILE A 125 15.36 9.73 -4.55
N LEU A 126 16.20 9.31 -5.51
CA LEU A 126 17.65 9.50 -5.49
C LEU A 126 18.09 10.93 -5.83
N GLU A 127 17.30 11.72 -6.57
CA GLU A 127 17.68 13.12 -6.88
C GLU A 127 17.44 14.04 -5.68
N ASN A 128 16.39 13.78 -4.87
CA ASN A 128 15.97 14.65 -3.77
C ASN A 128 16.07 14.01 -2.38
N GLY A 129 16.50 12.75 -2.29
CA GLY A 129 16.52 11.95 -1.05
C GLY A 129 15.15 11.72 -0.40
N THR A 130 14.07 12.18 -1.03
CA THR A 130 12.73 12.28 -0.44
C THR A 130 11.64 12.00 -1.48
N SER A 131 10.47 11.55 -1.02
CA SER A 131 9.27 11.41 -1.84
C SER A 131 8.24 12.43 -1.36
N SER A 132 7.75 13.27 -2.28
CA SER A 132 6.74 14.29 -1.97
C SER A 132 5.45 13.71 -1.39
N GLU A 133 5.02 12.52 -1.84
CA GLU A 133 3.91 11.78 -1.26
C GLU A 133 4.19 11.36 0.19
N VAL A 134 5.40 10.86 0.46
CA VAL A 134 5.81 10.43 1.81
C VAL A 134 5.87 11.62 2.75
N GLU A 135 6.47 12.73 2.32
CA GLU A 135 6.57 13.94 3.13
C GLU A 135 5.19 14.54 3.40
N SER A 136 4.33 14.69 2.38
CA SER A 136 2.96 15.17 2.58
C SER A 136 2.13 14.26 3.51
N THR A 137 2.34 12.94 3.44
CA THR A 137 1.69 11.98 4.35
C THR A 137 2.20 12.17 5.78
N LYS A 138 3.52 12.28 5.98
CA LYS A 138 4.12 12.53 7.31
C LYS A 138 3.64 13.84 7.92
N GLU A 139 3.45 14.87 7.09
CA GLU A 139 2.96 16.18 7.51
C GLU A 139 1.46 16.22 7.76
N SER A 140 0.69 15.25 7.25
CA SER A 140 -0.76 15.22 7.43
C SER A 140 -1.16 15.04 8.89
N GLU A 141 -2.09 15.89 9.37
CA GLU A 141 -2.60 15.84 10.74
C GLU A 141 -3.24 14.48 11.06
N ARG A 142 -3.93 13.88 10.09
CA ARG A 142 -4.51 12.55 10.23
C ARG A 142 -3.43 11.49 10.50
N PHE A 143 -2.33 11.50 9.75
CA PHE A 143 -1.27 10.50 9.93
C PHE A 143 -0.53 10.71 11.26
N LYS A 144 -0.26 11.97 11.64
CA LYS A 144 0.33 12.30 12.95
C LYS A 144 -0.55 11.78 14.09
N ALA A 145 -1.86 12.05 14.03
CA ALA A 145 -2.82 11.56 15.01
C ALA A 145 -2.88 10.03 15.05
N LEU A 146 -2.94 9.39 13.88
CA LEU A 146 -2.97 7.93 13.78
C LEU A 146 -1.73 7.33 14.45
N LYS A 147 -0.54 7.84 14.12
CA LYS A 147 0.74 7.38 14.69
C LYS A 147 0.80 7.55 16.20
N VAL A 148 0.31 8.68 16.73
CA VAL A 148 0.26 8.91 18.18
C VAL A 148 -0.68 7.92 18.86
N LEU A 149 -1.91 7.79 18.37
CA LEU A 149 -2.94 6.98 18.99
C LEU A 149 -2.68 5.47 18.88
N THR A 150 -2.18 4.98 17.74
CA THR A 150 -1.77 3.57 17.62
C THR A 150 -0.51 3.23 18.39
N GLY A 151 0.21 4.24 18.91
CA GLY A 151 1.31 4.05 19.84
C GLY A 151 0.84 3.66 21.25
N ILE A 152 -0.45 3.79 21.56
CA ILE A 152 -1.01 3.41 22.85
C ILE A 152 -1.20 1.88 22.86
N PHE A 153 -0.62 1.19 23.84
CA PHE A 153 -0.81 -0.25 23.98
C PHE A 153 -2.32 -0.61 24.06
N GLY A 154 -2.76 -1.56 23.24
CA GLY A 154 -4.18 -1.92 23.13
C GLY A 154 -5.01 -1.06 22.16
N VAL A 155 -4.40 -0.14 21.41
CA VAL A 155 -5.07 0.67 20.38
C VAL A 155 -4.58 0.29 18.98
N GLY A 156 -5.47 -0.32 18.20
CA GLY A 156 -5.24 -0.60 16.77
C GLY A 156 -5.78 0.50 15.85
N SER A 157 -5.47 0.39 14.55
CA SER A 157 -5.88 1.35 13.52
C SER A 157 -7.38 1.67 13.52
N LYS A 158 -8.24 0.66 13.67
CA LYS A 158 -9.71 0.86 13.72
C LYS A 158 -10.15 1.77 14.87
N THR A 159 -9.57 1.57 16.05
CA THR A 159 -9.89 2.37 17.24
C THR A 159 -9.38 3.79 17.08
N ALA A 160 -8.14 3.95 16.60
CA ALA A 160 -7.55 5.26 16.34
C ALA A 160 -8.32 6.03 15.25
N ASP A 161 -8.68 5.41 14.13
CA ASP A 161 -9.50 6.03 13.07
C ASP A 161 -10.89 6.44 13.56
N ARG A 162 -11.47 5.71 14.52
CA ARG A 162 -12.73 6.12 15.17
C ARG A 162 -12.52 7.39 15.98
N TRP A 163 -11.53 7.41 16.87
CA TRP A 163 -11.22 8.56 17.72
C TRP A 163 -10.84 9.82 16.93
N ILE A 164 -10.10 9.67 15.82
CA ILE A 164 -9.78 10.79 14.92
C ILE A 164 -11.05 11.41 14.34
N ARG A 165 -12.03 10.58 13.92
CA ARG A 165 -13.33 11.08 13.44
C ARG A 165 -14.15 11.76 14.54
N GLU A 166 -13.88 11.42 15.79
CA GLU A 166 -14.47 12.05 16.98
C GLU A 166 -13.69 13.31 17.44
N GLY A 167 -12.68 13.73 16.69
CA GLY A 167 -11.90 14.95 16.95
C GLY A 167 -10.72 14.76 17.92
N ILE A 168 -10.40 13.51 18.28
CA ILE A 168 -9.28 13.17 19.16
C ILE A 168 -8.04 12.89 18.30
N HIS A 169 -7.05 13.76 18.40
CA HIS A 169 -5.82 13.71 17.61
C HIS A 169 -4.54 13.49 18.45
N ASN A 170 -4.62 13.61 19.78
CA ASN A 170 -3.48 13.42 20.67
C ASN A 170 -3.89 12.81 22.03
N LEU A 171 -2.88 12.48 22.85
CA LEU A 171 -3.09 11.82 24.15
C LEU A 171 -3.89 12.68 25.13
N GLN A 172 -3.66 14.00 25.14
CA GLN A 172 -4.35 14.91 26.05
C GLN A 172 -5.85 14.96 25.71
N GLN A 173 -6.17 15.11 24.43
CA GLN A 173 -7.54 15.04 23.95
C GLN A 173 -8.20 13.70 24.28
N LEU A 174 -7.46 12.59 24.22
CA LEU A 174 -8.00 11.29 24.63
C LEU A 174 -8.30 11.24 26.14
N ARG A 175 -7.41 11.79 26.99
CA ARG A 175 -7.63 11.89 28.44
C ARG A 175 -8.85 12.74 28.76
N ASP A 176 -9.05 13.83 28.04
CA ASP A 176 -10.13 14.78 28.28
C ASP A 176 -11.46 14.36 27.60
N SER A 177 -11.42 13.38 26.68
CA SER A 177 -12.59 12.97 25.87
C SER A 177 -13.68 12.21 26.62
N GLY A 178 -13.39 11.67 27.81
CA GLY A 178 -14.30 10.80 28.54
C GLY A 178 -14.54 9.43 27.90
N GLN A 179 -13.69 9.01 26.95
CA GLN A 179 -13.78 7.70 26.32
C GLN A 179 -13.58 6.57 27.33
N THR A 180 -14.43 5.56 27.27
CA THR A 180 -14.26 4.35 28.08
C THR A 180 -13.13 3.49 27.51
N LEU A 181 -11.98 3.53 28.17
CA LEU A 181 -10.81 2.73 27.81
C LEU A 181 -10.87 1.35 28.47
N ASN A 182 -10.47 0.31 27.75
CA ASN A 182 -10.25 -1.00 28.38
C ASN A 182 -8.94 -0.99 29.20
N ARG A 183 -8.74 -2.01 30.04
CA ARG A 183 -7.57 -2.08 30.94
C ARG A 183 -6.23 -1.96 30.21
N ALA A 184 -6.09 -2.54 29.03
CA ALA A 184 -4.86 -2.45 28.24
C ALA A 184 -4.63 -1.02 27.72
N GLN A 185 -5.69 -0.38 27.21
CA GLN A 185 -5.65 1.00 26.71
C GLN A 185 -5.38 2.01 27.83
N GLN A 186 -5.96 1.79 29.01
CA GLN A 186 -5.71 2.64 30.18
C GLN A 186 -4.24 2.56 30.60
N ALA A 187 -3.70 1.34 30.78
CA ALA A 187 -2.28 1.15 31.10
C ALA A 187 -1.36 1.70 29.99
N GLY A 188 -1.74 1.51 28.72
CA GLY A 188 -1.01 2.02 27.58
C GLY A 188 -0.99 3.55 27.47
N LEU A 189 -2.02 4.22 27.98
CA LEU A 189 -2.11 5.69 28.02
C LEU A 189 -1.38 6.27 29.23
N GLU A 190 -1.38 5.54 30.35
CA GLU A 190 -0.67 5.89 31.57
C GLU A 190 0.85 5.79 31.40
N HIS A 191 1.33 4.69 30.81
CA HIS A 191 2.76 4.40 30.62
C HIS A 191 3.25 4.65 29.19
N TYR A 192 2.57 5.54 28.45
CA TYR A 192 2.83 5.74 27.01
C TYR A 192 4.29 6.07 26.69
N ASP A 193 4.88 6.99 27.45
CA ASP A 193 6.24 7.47 27.21
C ASP A 193 7.29 6.39 27.55
N ASP A 194 7.05 5.62 28.62
CA ASP A 194 7.93 4.52 29.04
C ASP A 194 7.88 3.35 28.04
N ILE A 195 6.70 2.97 27.58
CA ILE A 195 6.50 1.87 26.61
C ILE A 195 7.15 2.21 25.26
N LYS A 196 7.26 3.49 24.92
CA LYS A 196 7.94 3.94 23.69
C LYS A 196 9.46 3.87 23.76
N GLN A 197 10.04 3.73 24.95
CA GLN A 197 11.49 3.64 25.08
C GLN A 197 11.97 2.30 24.54
N PRO A 198 13.03 2.30 23.70
CA PRO A 198 13.63 1.06 23.24
C PRO A 198 14.21 0.25 24.42
N VAL A 199 13.85 -1.02 24.51
CA VAL A 199 14.39 -1.97 25.49
C VAL A 199 15.77 -2.45 25.05
N SER A 200 16.77 -2.29 25.92
CA SER A 200 18.14 -2.76 25.70
C SER A 200 18.28 -4.28 25.91
N LEU A 201 19.32 -4.88 25.34
CA LEU A 201 19.63 -6.29 25.58
C LEU A 201 19.91 -6.57 27.08
N ALA A 202 20.54 -5.62 27.78
CA ALA A 202 20.81 -5.74 29.21
C ALA A 202 19.52 -5.78 30.03
N GLU A 203 18.53 -4.93 29.70
CA GLU A 203 17.21 -4.97 30.33
C GLU A 203 16.47 -6.25 30.01
N ALA A 204 16.49 -6.71 28.75
CA ALA A 204 15.88 -7.97 28.34
C ALA A 204 16.47 -9.18 29.09
N GLU A 205 17.79 -9.22 29.28
CA GLU A 205 18.47 -10.25 30.08
C GLU A 205 18.13 -10.15 31.58
N ALA A 206 18.04 -8.93 32.12
CA ALA A 206 17.61 -8.74 33.51
C ALA A 206 16.17 -9.25 33.73
N ILE A 207 15.26 -8.95 32.80
CA ILE A 207 13.88 -9.45 32.81
C ILE A 207 13.86 -10.98 32.68
N ARG A 208 14.67 -11.56 31.78
CA ARG A 208 14.82 -13.02 31.65
C ARG A 208 15.23 -13.66 32.98
N GLY A 209 16.15 -13.04 33.71
CA GLY A 209 16.58 -13.50 35.03
C GLY A 209 15.47 -13.47 36.07
N ILE A 210 14.64 -12.42 36.08
CA ILE A 210 13.48 -12.31 36.98
C ILE A 210 12.45 -13.39 36.68
N VAL A 211 12.05 -13.52 35.40
CA VAL A 211 11.09 -14.53 34.95
C VAL A 211 11.63 -15.94 35.21
N GLY A 212 12.94 -16.16 35.02
CA GLY A 212 13.62 -17.41 35.33
C GLY A 212 13.49 -17.87 36.77
N ARG A 213 13.69 -16.96 37.72
CA ARG A 213 13.48 -17.29 39.14
C ARG A 213 12.03 -17.65 39.43
N ALA A 214 11.07 -16.92 38.85
CA ALA A 214 9.65 -17.22 39.03
C ALA A 214 9.27 -18.58 38.43
N VAL A 215 9.70 -18.88 37.21
CA VAL A 215 9.43 -20.17 36.55
C VAL A 215 10.07 -21.33 37.29
N ALA A 216 11.32 -21.20 37.75
CA ALA A 216 12.03 -22.23 38.50
C ALA A 216 11.31 -22.60 39.81
N SER A 217 10.60 -21.64 40.43
CA SER A 217 9.80 -21.89 41.63
C SER A 217 8.56 -22.78 41.38
N VAL A 218 8.11 -22.87 40.13
CA VAL A 218 6.95 -23.66 39.71
C VAL A 218 7.38 -24.96 39.03
N SER A 219 8.42 -24.93 38.20
CA SER A 219 8.93 -26.08 37.45
C SER A 219 10.44 -25.94 37.23
N PRO A 220 11.28 -26.64 38.03
CA PRO A 220 12.74 -26.56 37.94
C PRO A 220 13.32 -27.02 36.59
N GLU A 221 12.59 -27.86 35.84
CA GLU A 221 13.03 -28.40 34.55
C GLU A 221 12.68 -27.48 33.36
N ALA A 222 11.93 -26.40 33.59
CA ALA A 222 11.48 -25.52 32.52
C ALA A 222 12.63 -24.65 31.99
N GLN A 223 12.70 -24.51 30.66
CA GLN A 223 13.69 -23.66 29.99
C GLN A 223 13.06 -22.35 29.52
N ILE A 224 13.83 -21.26 29.60
CA ILE A 224 13.42 -19.94 29.12
C ILE A 224 14.40 -19.48 28.06
N VAL A 225 13.86 -18.99 26.95
CA VAL A 225 14.63 -18.51 25.81
C VAL A 225 14.08 -17.15 25.39
N LEU A 226 14.96 -16.17 25.16
CA LEU A 226 14.58 -14.90 24.57
C LEU A 226 14.13 -15.10 23.11
N THR A 227 13.01 -14.49 22.73
CA THR A 227 12.43 -14.62 21.38
C THR A 227 12.27 -13.24 20.74
N GLY A 228 11.48 -13.14 19.65
CA GLY A 228 11.19 -11.86 18.99
C GLY A 228 12.43 -11.19 18.40
N GLY A 229 12.47 -9.84 18.49
CA GLY A 229 13.58 -9.03 18.00
C GLY A 229 14.94 -9.46 18.55
N PHE A 230 15.02 -9.72 19.85
CA PHE A 230 16.25 -10.11 20.55
C PHE A 230 16.85 -11.44 20.07
N ARG A 231 16.05 -12.34 19.46
CA ARG A 231 16.58 -13.58 18.86
C ARG A 231 17.25 -13.35 17.50
N ARG A 232 16.94 -12.25 16.81
CA ARG A 232 17.42 -11.97 15.43
C ARG A 232 18.77 -11.24 15.37
N SER A 233 19.43 -11.01 16.50
CA SER A 233 20.79 -10.46 16.60
C SER A 233 20.98 -9.04 16.04
N GLU A 234 19.91 -8.27 15.78
CA GLU A 234 20.07 -6.84 15.51
C GLU A 234 20.45 -6.14 16.81
N ILE A 235 21.61 -5.49 16.82
CA ILE A 235 22.23 -4.81 17.97
C ILE A 235 21.41 -3.58 18.45
N SER A 236 20.27 -3.27 17.82
CA SER A 236 19.42 -2.16 18.20
C SER A 236 18.28 -2.59 19.12
N SER A 237 18.09 -1.80 20.17
CA SER A 237 16.99 -1.86 21.12
C SER A 237 15.60 -1.88 20.45
N PHE A 238 14.63 -2.57 21.07
CA PHE A 238 13.31 -2.83 20.50
C PHE A 238 12.20 -2.09 21.27
N ILE A 239 11.20 -1.57 20.55
CA ILE A 239 9.97 -0.96 21.09
C ILE A 239 8.83 -1.97 21.00
#